data_AF-R0AFG3-F1
#
_entry.id   AF-R0AFG3-F1
#
_cell.length_a   1.000
_cell.length_b   1.000
_cell.length_c   1.000
_cell.angle_alpha   90.00
_cell.angle_beta   90.00
_cell.angle_gamma   90.00
#
_symmetry.space_group_name_H-M   'P 1'
#
loop_
_entity.id
_entity.type
_entity.pdbx_description
1 polymer ?
#
loop_
_entity_poly.entity_id
_entity_poly.type
_entity_poly.pdbx_seq_one_letter_code
_entity_poly.pdbx_strand_id
1 'polypeptide(L)'
;MTREQAKKNLVALGVEEPTDEQVTNYLNQHNGEVKKYQEDADKWKKEAEKAEELQTKLDGLEQQNLTELEKEKKAREAAEKRTADLQKQLTTSAVEAIFAKANLSGEEFSGMISALSGLDLEAAKTSAESFVNGISKRDEANKTQWQKETFDKTPNPGAGDKANPAGGGEEKSAAAEYAKQYSQAHNPQPTPAANTLSTATTTF
;
A
#
# COMPACT_ATOMS: atom_id res chain seq x y z
N MET A 1 11.76 19.50 -82.35
CA MET A 1 11.02 20.19 -83.43
C MET A 1 11.84 20.14 -84.71
N THR A 2 11.20 20.01 -85.88
CA THR A 2 11.89 19.98 -87.18
C THR A 2 11.87 21.36 -87.87
N ARG A 3 12.73 21.55 -88.88
CA ARG A 3 12.80 22.79 -89.68
C ARG A 3 11.48 23.17 -90.34
N GLU A 4 10.76 22.18 -90.87
CA GLU A 4 9.43 22.43 -91.45
C GLU A 4 8.39 22.83 -90.41
N GLN A 5 8.43 22.23 -89.22
CA GLN A 5 7.54 22.61 -88.11
C GLN A 5 7.83 24.03 -87.62
N ALA A 6 9.11 24.40 -87.53
CA ALA A 6 9.53 25.76 -87.21
C ALA A 6 9.03 26.78 -88.25
N LYS A 7 9.14 26.46 -89.55
CA LYS A 7 8.59 27.30 -90.63
C LYS A 7 7.07 27.49 -90.49
N LYS A 8 6.32 26.40 -90.29
CA LYS A 8 4.86 26.46 -90.08
C LYS A 8 4.46 27.28 -88.86
N ASN A 9 5.19 27.14 -87.75
CA ASN A 9 4.93 27.92 -86.54
C ASN A 9 5.22 29.41 -86.74
N LEU A 10 6.30 29.77 -87.43
CA LEU A 10 6.61 31.18 -87.73
C LEU A 10 5.57 31.81 -88.67
N VAL A 11 5.10 31.08 -89.67
CA VAL A 11 3.98 31.51 -90.52
C VAL A 11 2.70 31.70 -89.70
N ALA A 12 2.38 30.76 -88.81
CA ALA A 12 1.23 30.87 -87.91
C ALA A 12 1.34 32.06 -86.92
N LEU A 13 2.56 32.48 -86.59
CA LEU A 13 2.86 33.67 -85.78
C LEU A 13 2.88 34.98 -86.60
N GLY A 14 2.60 34.92 -87.92
CA GLY A 14 2.44 36.09 -88.77
C GLY A 14 3.65 36.44 -89.66
N VAL A 15 4.64 35.55 -89.79
CA VAL A 15 5.78 35.75 -90.70
C VAL A 15 5.48 35.10 -92.06
N GLU A 16 5.08 35.91 -93.06
CA GLU A 16 4.64 35.45 -94.40
C GLU A 16 5.69 34.61 -95.15
N GLU A 17 6.96 35.04 -95.15
CA GLU A 17 8.11 34.28 -95.66
C GLU A 17 9.24 34.21 -94.62
N PRO A 18 9.27 33.18 -93.77
CA PRO A 18 10.30 33.04 -92.75
C PRO A 18 11.66 32.78 -93.39
N THR A 19 12.64 33.64 -93.10
CA THR A 19 14.01 33.45 -93.58
C THR A 19 14.68 32.27 -92.87
N ASP A 20 15.70 31.67 -93.52
CA ASP A 20 16.41 30.53 -92.91
C ASP A 20 17.12 30.89 -91.60
N GLU A 21 17.51 32.17 -91.40
CA GLU A 21 18.01 32.69 -90.12
C GLU A 21 16.91 32.75 -89.05
N GLN A 22 15.71 33.24 -89.37
CA GLN A 22 14.58 33.27 -88.42
C GLN A 22 14.18 31.85 -87.99
N VAL A 23 14.17 30.92 -88.93
CA VAL A 23 13.89 29.49 -88.67
C VAL A 23 14.97 28.87 -87.78
N THR A 24 16.24 29.17 -88.04
CA THR A 24 17.37 28.67 -87.23
C THR A 24 17.32 29.23 -85.81
N ASN A 25 17.06 30.53 -85.67
CA ASN A 25 16.94 31.18 -84.35
C ASN A 25 15.77 30.62 -83.54
N TYR A 26 14.60 30.42 -84.17
CA TYR A 26 13.44 29.82 -83.51
C TYR A 26 13.69 28.38 -83.05
N LEU A 27 14.34 27.56 -83.89
CA LEU A 27 14.74 26.19 -83.51
C LEU A 27 15.73 26.18 -82.34
N ASN A 28 16.72 27.07 -82.36
CA ASN A 28 17.72 27.15 -81.31
C ASN A 28 17.09 27.60 -79.99
N GLN A 29 16.20 28.59 -80.03
CA GLN A 29 15.45 29.04 -78.86
C GLN A 29 14.55 27.93 -78.30
N HIS A 30 13.75 27.29 -79.15
CA HIS A 30 12.89 26.18 -78.75
C HIS A 30 13.70 25.01 -78.15
N ASN A 31 14.83 24.64 -78.75
CA ASN A 31 15.67 23.56 -78.22
C ASN A 31 16.35 23.96 -76.89
N GLY A 32 16.72 25.24 -76.73
CA GLY A 32 17.25 25.77 -75.47
C GLY A 32 16.20 25.75 -74.35
N GLU A 33 14.96 26.13 -74.65
CA GLU A 33 13.83 26.07 -73.72
C GLU A 33 13.49 24.63 -73.34
N VAL A 34 13.41 23.70 -74.32
CA VAL A 34 13.17 22.28 -74.05
C VAL A 34 14.24 21.67 -73.15
N LYS A 35 15.52 22.00 -73.37
CA LYS A 35 16.60 21.55 -72.48
C LYS A 35 16.42 22.08 -71.05
N LYS A 36 16.10 23.37 -70.89
CA LYS A 36 15.82 23.94 -69.57
C LYS A 36 14.64 23.25 -68.88
N TYR A 37 13.54 23.01 -69.59
CA TYR A 37 12.39 22.30 -69.04
C TYR A 37 12.72 20.86 -68.65
N GLN A 38 13.58 20.17 -69.41
CA GLN A 38 14.04 18.82 -69.05
C GLN A 38 14.92 18.85 -67.79
N GLU A 39 15.86 19.79 -67.70
CA GLU A 39 16.72 19.97 -66.52
C GLU A 39 15.90 20.32 -65.27
N ASP A 40 14.91 21.20 -65.40
CA ASP A 40 13.97 21.52 -64.33
C ASP A 40 13.11 20.29 -64.00
N ALA A 41 12.52 19.60 -64.97
CA ALA A 41 11.72 18.40 -64.69
C ALA A 41 12.52 17.33 -63.93
N ASP A 42 13.78 17.08 -64.30
CA ASP A 42 14.66 16.15 -63.60
C ASP A 42 14.99 16.61 -62.17
N LYS A 43 15.20 17.92 -61.98
CA LYS A 43 15.43 18.50 -60.65
C LYS A 43 14.20 18.33 -59.75
N TRP A 44 13.02 18.65 -60.26
CA TRP A 44 11.77 18.57 -59.51
C TRP A 44 11.42 17.12 -59.20
N LYS A 45 11.71 16.19 -60.12
CA LYS A 45 11.56 14.75 -59.88
C LYS A 45 12.45 14.27 -58.74
N LYS A 46 13.73 14.65 -58.72
CA LYS A 46 14.64 14.32 -57.61
C LYS A 46 14.19 14.92 -56.27
N GLU A 47 13.70 16.15 -56.28
CA GLU A 47 13.19 16.78 -55.06
C GLU A 47 11.93 16.08 -54.55
N ALA A 48 11.04 15.66 -55.45
CA ALA A 48 9.85 14.89 -55.11
C ALA A 48 10.20 13.52 -54.52
N GLU A 49 11.12 12.78 -55.14
CA GLU A 49 11.61 11.49 -54.61
C GLU A 49 12.22 11.65 -53.21
N LYS A 50 13.00 12.72 -52.99
CA LYS A 50 13.59 13.02 -51.68
C LYS A 50 12.54 13.40 -50.64
N ALA A 51 11.51 14.16 -51.02
CA ALA A 51 10.41 14.53 -50.14
C ALA A 51 9.60 13.29 -49.72
N GLU A 52 9.34 12.37 -50.66
CA GLU A 52 8.63 11.11 -50.39
C GLU A 52 9.43 10.19 -49.44
N GLU A 53 10.75 10.11 -49.62
CA GLU A 53 11.63 9.38 -48.71
C GLU A 53 11.61 9.97 -47.29
N LEU A 54 11.64 11.30 -47.17
CA LEU A 54 11.56 11.98 -45.87
C LEU A 54 10.21 11.76 -45.19
N GLN A 55 9.10 11.82 -45.93
CA GLN A 55 7.77 11.55 -45.40
C GLN A 55 7.68 10.12 -44.86
N THR A 56 8.17 9.15 -45.63
CA THR A 56 8.17 7.73 -45.22
C THR A 56 8.96 7.50 -43.92
N LYS A 57 10.11 8.19 -43.75
CA LYS A 57 10.90 8.11 -42.52
C LYS A 57 10.19 8.75 -41.32
N LEU A 58 9.48 9.87 -41.53
CA LEU A 58 8.70 10.55 -40.50
C LEU A 58 7.55 9.67 -40.01
N ASP A 59 6.76 9.11 -40.94
CA ASP A 59 5.65 8.21 -40.61
C ASP A 59 6.14 6.97 -39.86
N GLY A 60 7.29 6.41 -40.27
CA GLY A 60 7.93 5.29 -39.58
C GLY A 60 8.39 5.62 -38.16
N LEU A 61 8.98 6.79 -37.94
CA LEU A 61 9.39 7.25 -36.61
C LEU A 61 8.19 7.52 -35.70
N GLU A 62 7.12 8.10 -36.22
CA GLU A 62 5.90 8.38 -35.47
C GLU A 62 5.23 7.07 -35.02
N GLN A 63 5.12 6.07 -35.91
CA GLN A 63 4.61 4.74 -35.57
C GLN A 63 5.46 4.02 -34.52
N GLN A 64 6.79 4.11 -34.62
CA GLN A 64 7.69 3.54 -33.61
C GLN A 64 7.53 4.24 -32.25
N ASN A 65 7.46 5.57 -32.23
CA ASN A 65 7.23 6.33 -31.00
C ASN A 65 5.90 5.98 -30.34
N LEU A 66 4.82 5.87 -31.11
CA LEU A 66 3.51 5.45 -30.59
C LEU A 66 3.59 4.07 -29.94
N THR A 67 4.28 3.13 -30.57
CA THR A 67 4.45 1.75 -30.05
C THR A 67 5.30 1.71 -28.76
N GLU A 68 6.36 2.52 -28.68
CA GLU A 68 7.19 2.64 -27.47
C GLU A 68 6.43 3.32 -26.34
N LEU A 69 5.66 4.37 -26.63
CA LEU A 69 4.84 5.07 -25.64
C LEU A 69 3.79 4.16 -25.01
N GLU A 70 3.14 3.30 -25.80
CA GLU A 70 2.18 2.31 -25.29
C GLU A 70 2.85 1.27 -24.38
N LYS A 71 4.05 0.79 -24.76
CA LYS A 71 4.84 -0.13 -23.92
C LYS A 71 5.27 0.53 -22.62
N GLU A 72 5.76 1.76 -22.67
CA GLU A 72 6.18 2.53 -21.50
C GLU A 72 4.99 2.79 -20.57
N LYS A 73 3.83 3.18 -21.12
CA LYS A 73 2.61 3.38 -20.33
C LYS A 73 2.19 2.09 -19.61
N LYS A 74 2.21 0.96 -20.31
CA LYS A 74 1.88 -0.36 -19.70
C LYS A 74 2.91 -0.77 -18.64
N ALA A 75 4.19 -0.52 -18.88
CA ALA A 75 5.24 -0.76 -17.90
C ALA A 75 5.07 0.13 -16.66
N ARG A 76 4.71 1.41 -16.86
CA ARG A 76 4.43 2.36 -15.80
C ARG A 76 3.21 1.98 -14.98
N GLU A 77 2.10 1.60 -15.60
CA GLU A 77 0.90 1.10 -14.91
C GLU A 77 1.22 -0.17 -14.09
N ALA A 78 2.02 -1.09 -14.64
CA ALA A 78 2.45 -2.28 -13.92
C ALA A 78 3.39 -1.95 -12.73
N ALA A 79 4.26 -0.96 -12.89
CA ALA A 79 5.13 -0.46 -11.83
C ALA A 79 4.33 0.24 -10.72
N GLU A 80 3.39 1.13 -11.08
CA GLU A 80 2.49 1.80 -10.15
C GLU A 80 1.67 0.77 -9.35
N LYS A 81 1.12 -0.25 -10.01
CA LYS A 81 0.41 -1.34 -9.33
C LYS A 81 1.30 -2.09 -8.35
N ARG A 82 2.54 -2.45 -8.73
CA ARG A 82 3.50 -3.10 -7.83
C ARG A 82 3.84 -2.24 -6.63
N THR A 83 4.00 -0.93 -6.82
CA THR A 83 4.28 0.01 -5.72
C THR A 83 3.09 0.06 -4.74
N ALA A 84 1.86 0.13 -5.25
CA ALA A 84 0.67 0.11 -4.41
C ALA A 84 0.54 -1.21 -3.62
N ASP A 85 0.77 -2.36 -4.26
CA ASP A 85 0.74 -3.66 -3.61
C ASP A 85 1.81 -3.77 -2.51
N LEU A 86 3.04 -3.32 -2.77
CA LEU A 86 4.13 -3.30 -1.78
C LEU A 86 3.81 -2.38 -0.60
N GLN A 87 3.26 -1.19 -0.86
CA GLN A 87 2.86 -0.26 0.19
C GLN A 87 1.75 -0.86 1.07
N LYS A 88 0.77 -1.54 0.46
CA LYS A 88 -0.28 -2.25 1.19
C LYS A 88 0.28 -3.39 2.02
N GLN A 89 1.19 -4.20 1.48
CA GLN A 89 1.84 -5.29 2.23
C GLN A 89 2.65 -4.77 3.42
N LEU A 90 3.44 -3.71 3.22
CA LEU A 90 4.20 -3.08 4.28
C LEU A 90 3.29 -2.58 5.41
N THR A 91 2.19 -1.93 5.05
CA THR A 91 1.19 -1.41 6.00
C THR A 91 0.51 -2.54 6.75
N THR A 92 0.08 -3.58 6.03
CA THR A 92 -0.53 -4.79 6.60
C THR A 92 0.40 -5.43 7.64
N SER A 93 1.67 -5.66 7.27
CA SER A 93 2.66 -6.28 8.15
C SER A 93 2.96 -5.43 9.40
N ALA A 94 3.02 -4.11 9.26
CA ALA A 94 3.21 -3.21 10.40
C ALA A 94 2.04 -3.27 11.39
N VAL A 95 0.80 -3.29 10.88
CA VAL A 95 -0.41 -3.42 11.70
C VAL A 95 -0.46 -4.79 12.37
N GLU A 96 -0.19 -5.88 11.63
CA GLU A 96 -0.10 -7.23 12.18
C GLU A 96 0.92 -7.32 13.32
N ALA A 97 2.09 -6.70 13.17
CA ALA A 97 3.11 -6.67 14.22
C ALA A 97 2.63 -5.96 15.50
N ILE A 98 1.91 -4.84 15.36
CA ILE A 98 1.33 -4.10 16.50
C ILE A 98 0.29 -4.97 17.22
N PHE A 99 -0.60 -5.61 16.46
CA PHE A 99 -1.66 -6.48 16.98
C PHE A 99 -1.08 -7.72 17.67
N ALA A 100 -0.10 -8.38 17.03
CA ALA A 100 0.58 -9.54 17.59
C ALA A 100 1.31 -9.20 18.90
N LYS A 101 1.96 -8.03 18.98
CA LYS A 101 2.62 -7.56 20.23
C LYS A 101 1.62 -7.37 21.38
N ALA A 102 0.37 -7.04 21.05
CA ALA A 102 -0.73 -6.94 22.01
C ALA A 102 -1.44 -8.27 22.30
N ASN A 103 -0.95 -9.38 21.72
CA ASN A 103 -1.61 -10.68 21.76
C ASN A 103 -3.03 -10.66 21.15
N LEU A 104 -3.28 -9.73 20.22
CA LEU A 104 -4.51 -9.59 19.43
C LEU A 104 -4.28 -10.16 18.03
N SER A 105 -3.78 -11.39 17.97
CA SER A 105 -3.63 -12.15 16.73
C SER A 105 -4.80 -13.12 16.60
N GLY A 106 -5.37 -13.22 15.39
CA GLY A 106 -6.52 -14.10 15.17
C GLY A 106 -7.40 -13.63 14.01
N GLU A 107 -8.24 -14.53 13.53
CA GLU A 107 -9.14 -14.27 12.40
C GLU A 107 -10.14 -13.14 12.70
N GLU A 108 -10.48 -12.94 13.99
CA GLU A 108 -11.34 -11.86 14.48
C GLU A 108 -10.78 -10.45 14.22
N PHE A 109 -9.46 -10.30 14.11
CA PHE A 109 -8.80 -9.02 13.82
C PHE A 109 -8.44 -8.85 12.34
N SER A 110 -8.63 -9.89 11.51
CA SER A 110 -8.30 -9.85 10.07
C SER A 110 -9.04 -8.75 9.31
N GLY A 111 -10.30 -8.49 9.69
CA GLY A 111 -11.11 -7.41 9.12
C GLY A 111 -10.53 -6.03 9.44
N MET A 112 -10.04 -5.82 10.66
CA MET A 112 -9.40 -4.57 11.07
C MET A 112 -8.05 -4.39 10.38
N ILE A 113 -7.22 -5.45 10.33
CA ILE A 113 -5.94 -5.44 9.60
C ILE A 113 -6.17 -5.08 8.12
N SER A 114 -7.20 -5.68 7.50
CA SER A 114 -7.58 -5.38 6.12
C SER A 114 -8.03 -3.93 5.95
N ALA A 115 -8.84 -3.40 6.86
CA ALA A 115 -9.29 -2.01 6.83
C ALA A 115 -8.12 -1.02 6.97
N LEU A 116 -7.17 -1.30 7.87
CA LEU A 116 -6.00 -0.46 8.11
C LEU A 116 -4.95 -0.56 6.99
N SER A 117 -4.90 -1.67 6.24
CA SER A 117 -3.98 -1.85 5.11
C SER A 117 -4.18 -0.85 3.96
N GLY A 118 -5.36 -0.22 3.88
CA GLY A 118 -5.67 0.80 2.88
C GLY A 118 -5.26 2.22 3.29
N LEU A 119 -4.78 2.42 4.53
CA LEU A 119 -4.28 3.70 5.01
C LEU A 119 -2.80 3.88 4.65
N ASP A 120 -2.29 5.10 4.82
CA ASP A 120 -0.85 5.29 4.85
C ASP A 120 -0.24 4.59 6.08
N LEU A 121 1.04 4.24 5.97
CA LEU A 121 1.75 3.46 6.99
C LEU A 121 1.67 4.06 8.39
N GLU A 122 1.80 5.39 8.52
CA GLU A 122 1.86 6.06 9.81
C GLU A 122 0.47 6.24 10.41
N ALA A 123 -0.54 6.54 9.60
CA ALA A 123 -1.94 6.54 10.06
C ALA A 123 -2.42 5.14 10.44
N ALA A 124 -2.02 4.10 9.69
CA ALA A 124 -2.33 2.71 10.01
C ALA A 124 -1.72 2.29 11.35
N LYS A 125 -0.43 2.59 11.59
CA LYS A 125 0.23 2.34 12.87
C LYS A 125 -0.45 3.09 14.01
N THR A 126 -0.68 4.39 13.84
CA THR A 126 -1.34 5.23 14.87
C THR A 126 -2.72 4.69 15.23
N SER A 127 -3.50 4.29 14.22
CA SER A 127 -4.83 3.72 14.41
C SER A 127 -4.78 2.35 15.08
N ALA A 128 -3.83 1.49 14.68
CA ALA A 128 -3.59 0.20 15.28
C ALA A 128 -3.20 0.32 16.77
N GLU A 129 -2.25 1.20 17.09
CA GLU A 129 -1.82 1.47 18.45
C GLU A 129 -2.96 2.03 19.31
N SER A 130 -3.76 2.95 18.76
CA SER A 130 -4.93 3.51 19.45
C SER A 130 -5.98 2.44 19.75
N PHE A 131 -6.23 1.53 18.79
CA PHE A 131 -7.14 0.41 18.96
C PHE A 131 -6.67 -0.55 20.06
N VAL A 132 -5.40 -0.98 19.99
CA VAL A 132 -4.75 -1.80 21.01
C VAL A 132 -4.86 -1.16 22.39
N ASN A 133 -4.46 0.10 22.52
CA ASN A 133 -4.50 0.83 23.78
C ASN A 133 -5.93 0.95 24.33
N GLY A 134 -6.93 1.09 23.46
CA GLY A 134 -8.34 1.12 23.83
C GLY A 134 -8.83 -0.21 24.42
N ILE A 135 -8.37 -1.34 23.86
CA ILE A 135 -8.66 -2.67 24.40
C ILE A 135 -7.97 -2.85 25.75
N SER A 136 -6.66 -2.57 25.85
CA SER A 136 -5.91 -2.74 27.10
C SER A 136 -6.52 -1.95 28.27
N LYS A 137 -6.91 -0.69 28.04
CA LYS A 137 -7.59 0.12 29.07
C LYS A 137 -8.94 -0.47 29.50
N ARG A 138 -9.68 -1.06 28.56
CA ARG A 138 -10.98 -1.70 28.85
C ARG A 138 -10.79 -2.97 29.66
N ASP A 139 -9.78 -3.77 29.33
CA ASP A 139 -9.45 -4.99 30.07
C ASP A 139 -9.02 -4.68 31.50
N GLU A 140 -8.20 -3.65 31.69
CA GLU A 140 -7.84 -3.16 33.03
C GLU A 140 -9.07 -2.73 33.84
N ALA A 141 -9.96 -1.92 33.24
CA ALA A 141 -11.20 -1.49 33.89
C ALA A 141 -12.11 -2.67 34.25
N ASN A 142 -12.29 -3.63 33.33
CA ASN A 142 -13.07 -4.84 33.56
C ASN A 142 -12.48 -5.70 34.67
N LYS A 143 -11.15 -5.86 34.71
CA LYS A 143 -10.46 -6.59 35.77
C LYS A 143 -10.63 -5.91 37.13
N THR A 144 -10.50 -4.59 37.19
CA THR A 144 -10.75 -3.82 38.42
C THR A 144 -12.20 -3.94 38.88
N GLN A 145 -13.18 -3.85 37.97
CA GLN A 145 -14.59 -4.03 38.30
C GLN A 145 -14.86 -5.45 38.80
N TRP A 146 -14.36 -6.48 38.11
CA TRP A 146 -14.51 -7.87 38.53
C TRP A 146 -13.88 -8.13 39.90
N GLN A 147 -12.68 -7.58 40.16
CA GLN A 147 -12.04 -7.67 41.47
C GLN A 147 -12.95 -7.04 42.53
N LYS A 148 -13.42 -5.82 42.30
CA LYS A 148 -14.33 -5.14 43.23
C LYS A 148 -15.59 -5.96 43.49
N GLU A 149 -16.27 -6.44 42.46
CA GLU A 149 -17.49 -7.24 42.61
C GLU A 149 -17.26 -8.59 43.31
N THR A 150 -16.10 -9.22 43.10
CA THR A 150 -15.74 -10.49 43.74
C THR A 150 -15.39 -10.27 45.20
N PHE A 151 -14.60 -9.24 45.52
CA PHE A 151 -14.18 -8.95 46.90
C PHE A 151 -15.29 -8.29 47.74
N ASP A 152 -16.09 -7.37 47.20
CA ASP A 152 -17.19 -6.71 47.92
C ASP A 152 -18.31 -7.70 48.32
N LYS A 153 -18.49 -8.78 47.55
CA LYS A 153 -19.49 -9.83 47.83
C LYS A 153 -18.96 -10.98 48.70
N THR A 154 -17.66 -11.00 49.04
CA THR A 154 -17.08 -12.04 49.88
C THR A 154 -17.16 -11.61 51.35
N PRO A 155 -17.89 -12.32 52.23
CA PRO A 155 -17.93 -12.00 53.65
C PRO A 155 -16.52 -12.03 54.24
N ASN A 156 -16.10 -10.91 54.84
CA ASN A 156 -14.76 -10.78 55.43
C ASN A 156 -14.54 -11.85 56.53
N PRO A 157 -13.59 -12.79 56.36
CA PRO A 157 -13.34 -13.84 57.34
C PRO A 157 -12.50 -13.27 58.50
N GLY A 158 -13.17 -12.58 59.41
CA GLY A 158 -12.66 -12.32 60.76
C GLY A 158 -11.69 -11.16 60.90
N ALA A 159 -12.24 -9.96 61.14
CA ALA A 159 -11.67 -9.07 62.14
C ALA A 159 -12.54 -9.21 63.38
N GLY A 160 -12.01 -9.84 64.42
CA GLY A 160 -12.66 -9.89 65.72
C GLY A 160 -12.67 -8.49 66.30
N ASP A 161 -13.76 -7.76 66.12
CA ASP A 161 -14.14 -6.68 67.02
C ASP A 161 -15.56 -6.91 67.52
N LYS A 162 -15.67 -6.92 68.84
CA LYS A 162 -16.92 -7.09 69.54
C LYS A 162 -17.77 -5.83 69.37
N ALA A 163 -19.08 -6.08 69.27
CA ALA A 163 -20.21 -5.18 69.52
C ALA A 163 -20.63 -4.24 68.38
N ASN A 164 -21.47 -4.77 67.48
CA ASN A 164 -22.72 -4.09 67.14
C ASN A 164 -23.84 -5.13 66.91
N PRO A 165 -24.91 -5.19 67.74
CA PRO A 165 -25.97 -6.18 67.60
C PRO A 165 -27.08 -5.62 66.71
N ALA A 166 -26.86 -5.55 65.39
CA ALA A 166 -27.94 -5.29 64.45
C ALA A 166 -27.55 -5.71 63.03
N GLY A 167 -27.89 -6.95 62.66
CA GLY A 167 -28.06 -7.35 61.27
C GLY A 167 -27.02 -8.33 60.73
N GLY A 168 -27.49 -9.53 60.37
CA GLY A 168 -26.75 -10.49 59.55
C GLY A 168 -26.78 -11.90 60.15
N GLY A 169 -27.68 -12.74 59.65
CA GLY A 169 -27.92 -14.10 60.12
C GLY A 169 -26.69 -15.02 60.04
N GLU A 170 -26.78 -16.06 60.86
CA GLU A 170 -25.75 -17.05 61.21
C GLU A 170 -25.35 -18.02 60.07
N GLU A 171 -25.13 -17.54 58.84
CA GLU A 171 -24.53 -18.41 57.82
C GLU A 171 -23.00 -18.38 57.94
N LYS A 172 -22.48 -19.36 58.69
CA LYS A 172 -21.04 -19.64 58.77
C LYS A 172 -20.55 -19.98 57.37
N SER A 173 -19.63 -19.17 56.83
CA SER A 173 -18.95 -19.47 55.57
C SER A 173 -18.30 -20.85 55.61
N ALA A 174 -18.28 -21.57 54.47
CA ALA A 174 -17.58 -22.85 54.33
C ALA A 174 -16.11 -22.76 54.77
N ALA A 175 -15.48 -21.59 54.64
CA ALA A 175 -14.13 -21.34 55.15
C ALA A 175 -14.04 -21.36 56.68
N ALA A 176 -15.08 -20.86 57.38
CA ALA A 176 -15.16 -20.90 58.84
C ALA A 176 -15.37 -22.33 59.36
N GLU A 177 -16.13 -23.16 58.63
CA GLU A 177 -16.27 -24.58 58.95
C GLU A 177 -14.97 -25.35 58.76
N TYR A 178 -14.27 -25.13 57.64
CA TYR A 178 -12.97 -25.74 57.38
C TYR A 178 -11.92 -25.36 58.44
N ALA A 179 -11.81 -24.07 58.78
CA ALA A 179 -10.88 -23.60 59.81
C ALA A 179 -11.20 -24.18 61.21
N LYS A 180 -12.49 -24.35 61.53
CA LYS A 180 -12.92 -24.99 62.77
C LYS A 180 -12.58 -26.49 62.77
N GLN A 181 -12.84 -27.21 61.68
CA GLN A 181 -12.50 -28.63 61.59
C GLN A 181 -10.98 -28.85 61.66
N TYR A 182 -10.20 -28.03 60.97
CA TYR A 182 -8.74 -28.11 60.99
C TYR A 182 -8.18 -27.86 62.40
N SER A 183 -8.64 -26.82 63.08
CA SER A 183 -8.20 -26.54 64.46
C SER A 183 -8.65 -27.63 65.45
N GLN A 184 -9.84 -28.22 65.28
CA GLN A 184 -10.28 -29.35 66.08
C GLN A 184 -9.46 -30.62 65.83
N ALA A 185 -9.07 -30.88 64.59
CA ALA A 185 -8.28 -32.05 64.20
C ALA A 185 -6.80 -31.95 64.60
N HIS A 186 -6.26 -30.74 64.70
CA HIS A 186 -4.84 -30.49 64.94
C HIS A 186 -4.52 -29.80 66.27
N ASN A 187 -5.49 -29.70 67.19
CA ASN A 187 -5.21 -29.23 68.53
C ASN A 187 -4.41 -30.33 69.29
N PRO A 188 -3.14 -30.09 69.68
CA PRO A 188 -2.43 -31.06 70.51
C PRO A 188 -3.17 -31.22 71.84
N GLN A 189 -3.51 -32.45 72.21
CA GLN A 189 -4.02 -32.75 73.54
C GLN A 189 -3.01 -32.23 74.58
N PRO A 190 -3.43 -31.47 75.60
CA PRO A 190 -2.54 -31.11 76.69
C PRO A 190 -2.11 -32.41 77.38
N THR A 191 -0.81 -32.69 77.37
CA THR A 191 -0.22 -33.75 78.18
C THR A 191 -0.51 -33.47 79.65
N PRO A 192 -1.07 -34.42 80.42
CA PRO A 192 -1.32 -34.22 81.83
C PRO A 192 0.02 -34.03 82.56
N ALA A 193 0.15 -32.95 83.32
CA ALA A 193 1.33 -32.68 84.13
C ALA A 193 1.46 -33.77 85.21
N ALA A 194 2.53 -34.56 85.12
CA ALA A 194 2.91 -35.49 86.19
C ALA A 194 3.50 -34.67 87.35
N ASN A 195 2.75 -34.61 88.44
CA ASN A 195 3.16 -33.98 89.69
C ASN A 195 4.05 -34.96 90.47
N THR A 196 5.36 -34.72 90.53
CA THR A 196 6.26 -35.41 91.48
C THR A 196 7.15 -34.42 92.22
N LEU A 197 6.76 -34.10 93.45
CA LEU A 197 7.63 -33.54 94.48
C LEU A 197 8.69 -34.57 94.88
N SER A 198 9.99 -34.21 94.87
CA SER A 198 10.98 -34.86 95.73
C SER A 198 12.19 -33.96 96.02
N THR A 199 12.12 -33.32 97.19
CA THR A 199 13.18 -33.09 98.21
C THR A 199 14.61 -32.73 97.78
N ALA A 200 15.01 -31.52 98.16
CA ALA A 200 16.40 -31.14 98.40
C ALA A 200 17.03 -31.94 99.54
N THR A 201 18.29 -32.33 99.39
CA THR A 201 19.19 -32.63 100.52
C THR A 201 20.58 -32.06 100.22
N THR A 202 20.91 -30.99 100.94
CA THR A 202 22.27 -30.48 101.16
C THR A 202 23.05 -31.46 102.03
N THR A 203 24.32 -31.70 101.77
CA THR A 203 25.26 -32.17 102.79
C THR A 203 26.63 -31.51 102.57
N PHE A 204 27.25 -31.18 103.71
CA PHE A 204 28.42 -30.35 103.99
C PHE A 204 29.71 -30.75 103.26
#